data_AF-A0A268U1D0-F1
#
_entry.id   AF-A0A268U1D0-F1
#
_cell.length_a   1.000
_cell.length_b   1.000
_cell.length_c   1.000
_cell.angle_alpha   90.00
_cell.angle_beta   90.00
_cell.angle_gamma   90.00
#
_symmetry.space_group_name_H-M   'P 1'
#
loop_
_entity.id
_entity.type
_entity.pdbx_description
1 polymer ?
#
loop_
_entity_poly.entity_id
_entity_poly.type
_entity_poly.pdbx_seq_one_letter_code
_entity_poly.pdbx_strand_id
1 'polypeptide(L)'
;MKHNIIISSYTFFVLSLFTILALLASEFTTTFSQLFALLSKNGRIYDVFSMIICIFGIVGIFNTAFFIYKRKDLESKKAVTILTIASVLSFILLVFLFFHLLEHAKSVVVNEISVEDDIRFYKFTSYAVSLNGILFFLGFIFFVLLPVLYRLVSLDLNLSSRTGRLLSILEPNKTTIIIFLCAAILEPSFAFSDRFFYIDSVLFLIGAIMFLVMAFMKRANFRFYDYVNIVMLSLTILVILVSVNAMSNSDFYNARFCFLILGFVSWTSSWINFLLKEES
;
A
#
# COMPACT_ATOMS: atom_id res chain seq x y z
N MET A 1 17.54 11.12 -10.72
CA MET A 1 17.85 10.21 -9.60
C MET A 1 16.67 9.27 -9.35
N LYS A 2 16.89 7.96 -9.23
CA LYS A 2 15.86 6.89 -9.19
C LYS A 2 15.75 6.19 -7.81
N HIS A 3 16.50 6.66 -6.80
CA HIS A 3 16.75 5.94 -5.56
C HIS A 3 15.49 5.67 -4.71
N ASN A 4 14.55 6.62 -4.63
CA ASN A 4 13.37 6.42 -3.78
C ASN A 4 12.42 5.32 -4.30
N ILE A 5 12.20 5.26 -5.61
CA ILE A 5 11.40 4.19 -6.24
C ILE A 5 12.08 2.83 -6.05
N ILE A 6 13.42 2.82 -6.11
CA ILE A 6 14.22 1.62 -5.87
C ILE A 6 14.07 1.17 -4.42
N ILE A 7 14.16 2.07 -3.45
CA ILE A 7 13.94 1.77 -2.03
C ILE A 7 12.53 1.21 -1.82
N SER A 8 11.48 1.84 -2.35
CA SER A 8 10.12 1.33 -2.24
C SER A 8 9.95 -0.06 -2.87
N SER A 9 10.62 -0.32 -4.01
CA SER A 9 10.60 -1.65 -4.64
C SER A 9 11.33 -2.70 -3.79
N TYR A 10 12.46 -2.36 -3.17
CA TYR A 10 13.16 -3.28 -2.26
C TYR A 10 12.36 -3.52 -0.98
N THR A 11 11.77 -2.49 -0.38
CA THR A 11 10.91 -2.66 0.80
C THR A 11 9.70 -3.52 0.47
N PHE A 12 9.08 -3.32 -0.71
CA PHE A 12 7.99 -4.17 -1.20
C PHE A 12 8.45 -5.61 -1.40
N PHE A 13 9.61 -5.83 -2.02
CA PHE A 13 10.19 -7.16 -2.21
C PHE A 13 10.40 -7.87 -0.87
N VAL A 14 11.05 -7.22 0.10
CA VAL A 14 11.32 -7.79 1.43
C VAL A 14 10.04 -8.11 2.17
N LEU A 15 9.06 -7.19 2.19
CA LEU A 15 7.79 -7.40 2.88
C LEU A 15 6.95 -8.50 2.22
N SER A 16 6.94 -8.58 0.88
CA SER A 16 6.25 -9.62 0.13
C SER A 16 6.90 -10.98 0.36
N LEU A 17 8.22 -11.06 0.28
CA LEU A 17 8.96 -12.29 0.55
C LEU A 17 8.72 -12.78 1.97
N PHE A 18 8.76 -11.88 2.96
CA PHE A 18 8.44 -12.20 4.35
C PHE A 18 7.03 -12.78 4.48
N THR A 19 6.05 -12.14 3.87
CA THR A 19 4.64 -12.58 3.88
C THR A 19 4.47 -13.95 3.23
N ILE A 20 5.11 -14.16 2.07
CA ILE A 20 5.10 -15.43 1.34
C ILE A 20 5.72 -16.55 2.20
N LEU A 21 6.89 -16.33 2.78
CA LEU A 21 7.56 -17.32 3.61
C LEU A 21 6.73 -17.66 4.86
N ALA A 22 6.14 -16.66 5.50
CA ALA A 22 5.26 -16.87 6.66
C ALA A 22 4.02 -17.70 6.29
N LEU A 23 3.39 -17.42 5.14
CA LEU A 23 2.25 -18.18 4.64
C LEU A 23 2.63 -19.62 4.28
N LEU A 24 3.73 -19.82 3.54
CA LEU A 24 4.19 -21.15 3.16
C LEU A 24 4.59 -21.99 4.38
N ALA A 25 5.27 -21.38 5.37
CA ALA A 25 5.61 -22.05 6.61
C ALA A 25 4.35 -22.46 7.39
N SER A 26 3.31 -21.61 7.39
CA SER A 26 2.03 -21.90 8.05
C SER A 26 1.23 -22.98 7.34
N GLU A 27 1.27 -23.03 6.02
CA GLU A 27 0.54 -24.05 5.26
C GLU A 27 1.24 -25.42 5.33
N PHE A 28 2.56 -25.47 5.16
CA PHE A 28 3.29 -26.72 4.94
C PHE A 28 3.99 -27.27 6.18
N THR A 29 4.13 -26.50 7.26
CA THR A 29 4.84 -26.98 8.47
C THR A 29 3.89 -27.08 9.65
N THR A 30 3.71 -28.29 10.18
CA THR A 30 2.85 -28.55 11.35
C THR A 30 3.29 -27.75 12.58
N THR A 31 4.61 -27.61 12.80
CA THR A 31 5.20 -26.82 13.91
C THR A 31 4.91 -25.32 13.79
N PHE A 32 4.77 -24.80 12.58
CA PHE A 32 4.60 -23.36 12.31
C PHE A 32 3.22 -23.04 11.74
N SER A 33 2.23 -23.92 11.91
CA SER A 33 0.90 -23.78 11.32
C SER A 33 0.18 -22.48 11.69
N GLN A 34 0.51 -21.91 12.85
CA GLN A 34 -0.03 -20.65 13.35
C GLN A 34 0.91 -19.46 13.17
N LEU A 35 2.06 -19.62 12.51
CA LEU A 35 3.10 -18.60 12.42
C LEU A 35 2.54 -17.31 11.80
N PHE A 36 1.86 -17.42 10.67
CA PHE A 36 1.29 -16.25 10.00
C PHE A 36 0.25 -15.55 10.89
N ALA A 37 -0.65 -16.30 11.53
CA ALA A 37 -1.63 -15.77 12.47
C ALA A 37 -0.98 -15.05 13.66
N LEU A 38 0.11 -15.60 14.20
CA LEU A 38 0.87 -14.98 15.29
C LEU A 38 1.53 -13.67 14.84
N LEU A 39 2.09 -13.65 13.63
CA LEU A 39 2.74 -12.47 13.06
C LEU A 39 1.73 -11.37 12.72
N SER A 40 0.54 -11.74 12.24
CA SER A 40 -0.54 -10.82 11.87
C SER A 40 -1.39 -10.35 13.04
N LYS A 41 -1.19 -10.89 14.25
CA LYS A 41 -1.89 -10.43 15.45
C LYS A 41 -1.53 -8.98 15.80
N ASN A 42 -2.50 -8.30 16.41
CA ASN A 42 -2.37 -6.94 16.91
C ASN A 42 -1.10 -6.77 17.77
N GLY A 43 -0.36 -5.68 17.54
CA GLY A 43 0.86 -5.32 18.24
C GLY A 43 2.09 -6.17 17.89
N ARG A 44 2.01 -7.06 16.89
CA ARG A 44 3.12 -7.95 16.48
C ARG A 44 3.85 -7.43 15.25
N ILE A 45 4.47 -8.33 14.47
CA ILE A 45 5.52 -7.96 13.50
C ILE A 45 5.02 -6.99 12.42
N TYR A 46 3.79 -7.15 11.93
CA TYR A 46 3.25 -6.29 10.88
C TYR A 46 2.97 -4.87 11.39
N ASP A 47 2.60 -4.70 12.65
CA ASP A 47 2.45 -3.40 13.29
C ASP A 47 3.82 -2.75 13.49
N VAL A 48 4.84 -3.52 13.88
CA VAL A 48 6.23 -3.04 13.97
C VAL A 48 6.75 -2.59 12.61
N PHE A 49 6.55 -3.38 11.56
CA PHE A 49 6.89 -2.97 10.20
C PHE A 49 6.13 -1.72 9.77
N SER A 50 4.84 -1.63 10.07
CA SER A 50 4.02 -0.45 9.77
C SER A 50 4.56 0.80 10.48
N MET A 51 4.94 0.70 11.76
CA MET A 51 5.56 1.81 12.51
C MET A 51 6.89 2.24 11.89
N ILE A 52 7.75 1.29 11.54
CA ILE A 52 9.04 1.56 10.87
C ILE A 52 8.81 2.29 9.54
N ILE A 53 7.87 1.79 8.72
CA ILE A 53 7.53 2.41 7.44
C ILE A 53 6.97 3.82 7.63
N CYS A 54 6.13 4.06 8.65
CA CYS A 54 5.66 5.40 9.00
C CYS A 54 6.81 6.35 9.33
N ILE A 55 7.79 5.91 10.14
CA ILE A 55 8.97 6.72 10.48
C ILE A 55 9.74 7.10 9.22
N PHE A 56 10.04 6.12 8.35
CA PHE A 56 10.73 6.41 7.09
C PHE A 56 9.91 7.30 6.15
N GLY A 57 8.59 7.14 6.12
CA GLY A 57 7.68 8.00 5.38
C GLY A 57 7.72 9.45 5.87
N ILE A 58 7.69 9.66 7.20
CA ILE A 58 7.82 10.99 7.82
C ILE A 58 9.15 11.63 7.42
N VAL A 59 10.27 10.90 7.52
CA VAL A 59 11.59 11.38 7.08
C VAL A 59 11.58 11.73 5.58
N GLY A 60 10.94 10.91 4.75
CA GLY A 60 10.77 11.15 3.32
C GLY A 60 9.97 12.42 3.00
N ILE A 61 8.92 12.71 3.77
CA ILE A 61 8.14 13.94 3.64
C ILE A 61 8.97 15.17 4.05
N PHE A 62 9.72 15.11 5.15
CA PHE A 62 10.62 16.20 5.54
C PHE A 62 11.66 16.49 4.46
N ASN A 63 12.25 15.44 3.88
CA ASN A 63 13.18 15.60 2.76
C ASN A 63 12.49 16.27 1.56
N THR A 64 11.28 15.82 1.22
CA THR A 64 10.49 16.41 0.13
C THR A 64 10.18 17.89 0.39
N ALA A 65 9.74 18.25 1.60
CA ALA A 65 9.48 19.63 2.01
C ALA A 65 10.74 20.50 1.94
N PHE A 66 11.90 19.98 2.38
CA PHE A 66 13.18 20.67 2.28
C PHE A 66 13.56 20.96 0.82
N PHE A 67 13.38 20.00 -0.08
CA PHE A 67 13.63 20.19 -1.51
C PHE A 67 12.69 21.22 -2.15
N ILE A 68 11.41 21.22 -1.77
CA ILE A 68 10.44 22.22 -2.20
C ILE A 68 10.89 23.62 -1.76
N TYR A 69 11.29 23.77 -0.51
CA TYR A 69 11.76 25.05 0.03
C TYR A 69 12.98 25.58 -0.74
N LYS A 70 13.95 24.71 -1.03
CA LYS A 70 15.15 25.07 -1.80
C LYS A 70 14.85 25.49 -3.24
N ARG A 71 13.75 25.00 -3.84
CA ARG A 71 13.37 25.23 -5.24
C ARG A 71 12.20 26.20 -5.44
N LYS A 72 11.75 26.87 -4.38
CA LYS A 72 10.57 27.74 -4.42
C LYS A 72 10.61 28.83 -5.50
N ASP A 73 11.82 29.24 -5.91
CA ASP A 73 12.03 30.34 -6.85
C ASP A 73 12.02 29.89 -8.33
N LEU A 74 12.19 28.59 -8.61
CA LEU A 74 12.21 28.02 -9.96
C LEU A 74 10.83 27.52 -10.40
N GLU A 75 10.01 27.10 -9.44
CA GLU A 75 8.71 26.49 -9.70
C GLU A 75 7.54 27.46 -9.58
N SER A 76 6.43 27.13 -10.24
CA SER A 76 5.22 27.95 -10.15
C SER A 76 4.76 28.04 -8.69
N LYS A 77 4.53 29.26 -8.18
CA LYS A 77 4.03 29.49 -6.81
C LYS A 77 2.86 28.57 -6.45
N LYS A 78 1.92 28.32 -7.37
CA LYS A 78 0.77 27.41 -7.15
C LYS A 78 1.19 25.95 -6.97
N ALA A 79 2.16 25.46 -7.74
CA ALA A 79 2.64 24.08 -7.63
C ALA A 79 3.36 23.83 -6.31
N VAL A 80 4.21 24.78 -5.91
CA VAL A 80 4.87 24.80 -4.59
C VAL A 80 3.83 24.78 -3.47
N THR A 81 2.78 25.61 -3.54
CA THR A 81 1.72 25.64 -2.52
C THR A 81 0.98 24.31 -2.42
N ILE A 82 0.55 23.73 -3.55
CA ILE A 82 -0.19 22.45 -3.55
C ILE A 82 0.67 21.32 -3.00
N LEU A 83 1.93 21.22 -3.43
CA LEU A 83 2.82 20.17 -2.96
C LEU A 83 3.18 20.34 -1.48
N THR A 84 3.25 21.58 -0.99
CA THR A 84 3.40 21.88 0.44
C THR A 84 2.16 21.42 1.22
N ILE A 85 0.95 21.74 0.76
CA ILE A 85 -0.30 21.28 1.38
C ILE A 85 -0.36 19.74 1.40
N ALA A 86 -0.05 19.10 0.26
CA ALA A 86 -0.02 17.64 0.15
C ALA A 86 1.00 17.01 1.11
N SER A 87 2.17 17.63 1.27
CA SER A 87 3.20 17.20 2.23
C SER A 87 2.74 17.34 3.68
N VAL A 88 2.08 18.45 4.03
CA VAL A 88 1.53 18.67 5.38
C VAL A 88 0.41 17.66 5.69
N LEU A 89 -0.53 17.46 4.77
CA LEU A 89 -1.60 16.47 4.94
C LEU A 89 -1.05 15.05 5.08
N SER A 90 -0.05 14.70 4.27
CA SER A 90 0.61 13.39 4.36
C SER A 90 1.38 13.22 5.67
N PHE A 91 2.01 14.28 6.18
CA PHE A 91 2.68 14.27 7.47
C PHE A 91 1.69 14.05 8.61
N ILE A 92 0.59 14.80 8.64
CA ILE A 92 -0.48 14.64 9.64
C ILE A 92 -1.03 13.21 9.62
N LEU A 93 -1.30 12.67 8.42
CA LEU A 93 -1.79 11.30 8.27
C LEU A 93 -0.78 10.28 8.82
N LEU A 94 0.50 10.35 8.44
CA LEU A 94 1.51 9.39 8.92
C LEU A 94 1.74 9.48 10.43
N VAL A 95 1.71 10.69 11.01
CA VAL A 95 1.81 10.89 12.46
C VAL A 95 0.59 10.28 13.16
N PHE A 96 -0.62 10.53 12.65
CA PHE A 96 -1.84 9.92 13.16
C PHE A 96 -1.77 8.38 13.11
N LEU A 97 -1.36 7.81 11.97
CA LEU A 97 -1.21 6.36 11.82
C LEU A 97 -0.15 5.79 12.76
N PHE A 98 0.97 6.48 12.95
CA PHE A 98 2.02 6.08 13.89
C PHE A 98 1.50 6.02 15.33
N PHE A 99 0.79 7.05 15.78
CA PHE A 99 0.20 7.06 17.13
C PHE A 99 -0.90 6.02 17.29
N HIS A 100 -1.73 5.79 16.27
CA HIS A 100 -2.73 4.74 16.27
C HIS A 100 -2.08 3.35 16.44
N LEU A 101 -1.02 3.06 15.68
CA LEU A 101 -0.25 1.81 15.79
C LEU A 101 0.44 1.68 17.16
N LEU A 102 0.95 2.78 17.71
CA LEU A 102 1.59 2.78 19.02
C LEU A 102 0.58 2.49 20.14
N GLU A 103 -0.62 3.06 20.06
CA GLU A 103 -1.71 2.77 21.00
C GLU A 103 -2.16 1.31 20.89
N HIS A 104 -2.30 0.81 19.67
CA HIS A 104 -2.61 -0.58 19.39
C HIS A 104 -1.55 -1.55 19.93
N ALA A 105 -0.26 -1.21 19.82
CA ALA A 105 0.82 -2.01 20.40
C ALA A 105 0.80 -2.00 21.93
N LYS A 106 0.44 -0.87 22.56
CA LYS A 106 0.36 -0.75 24.03
C LYS A 106 -0.79 -1.56 24.62
N SER A 107 -1.96 -1.58 23.96
CA SER A 107 -3.14 -2.30 24.47
C SER A 107 -2.93 -3.82 24.54
N VAL A 108 -2.06 -4.36 23.68
CA VAL A 108 -1.71 -5.79 23.65
C VAL A 108 -0.87 -6.18 24.85
N VAL A 109 0.10 -5.35 25.27
CA VAL A 109 0.92 -5.60 26.47
C VAL A 109 0.06 -5.68 27.74
N VAL A 110 -1.06 -4.98 27.77
CA VAL A 110 -1.99 -4.95 28.92
C VAL A 110 -2.95 -6.15 28.92
N ASN A 111 -3.28 -6.71 27.74
CA ASN A 111 -4.31 -7.75 27.56
C ASN A 111 -3.74 -9.16 27.25
N GLU A 112 -2.43 -9.39 27.37
CA GLU A 112 -1.79 -10.70 27.09
C GLU A 112 -2.26 -11.88 27.98
N ILE A 113 -3.21 -11.67 28.90
CA ILE A 113 -3.75 -12.70 29.82
C ILE A 113 -4.92 -13.51 29.20
N SER A 114 -5.54 -13.07 28.10
CA SER A 114 -6.60 -13.84 27.42
C SER A 114 -6.15 -14.30 26.04
N VAL A 115 -5.64 -15.52 25.95
CA VAL A 115 -5.21 -16.18 24.70
C VAL A 115 -6.40 -16.78 23.93
N GLU A 116 -7.57 -16.86 24.54
CA GLU A 116 -8.78 -17.41 23.91
C GLU A 116 -9.66 -16.30 23.35
N ASP A 117 -10.21 -16.58 22.18
CA ASP A 117 -11.17 -15.79 21.41
C ASP A 117 -10.59 -14.60 20.64
N ASP A 118 -10.45 -14.76 19.32
CA ASP A 118 -11.04 -13.82 18.34
C ASP A 118 -10.56 -14.13 16.91
N ILE A 119 -11.02 -15.24 16.33
CA ILE A 119 -11.25 -15.24 14.88
C ILE A 119 -12.58 -14.50 14.69
N ARG A 120 -12.56 -13.16 14.82
CA ARG A 120 -13.75 -12.36 14.55
C ARG A 120 -13.96 -12.33 13.05
N PHE A 121 -14.90 -13.12 12.56
CA PHE A 121 -15.47 -12.87 11.25
C PHE A 121 -16.13 -11.48 11.29
N TYR A 122 -15.54 -10.53 10.56
CA TYR A 122 -16.07 -9.18 10.51
C TYR A 122 -17.33 -9.15 9.63
N LYS A 123 -18.35 -8.40 10.07
CA LYS A 123 -19.37 -7.91 9.14
C LYS A 123 -18.72 -6.88 8.23
N PHE A 124 -19.00 -6.94 6.94
CA PHE A 124 -18.47 -6.02 5.94
C PHE A 124 -18.74 -4.56 6.33
N THR A 125 -19.92 -4.25 6.86
CA THR A 125 -20.28 -2.88 7.27
C THR A 125 -19.40 -2.35 8.41
N SER A 126 -19.06 -3.19 9.38
CA SER A 126 -18.14 -2.84 10.46
C SER A 126 -16.72 -2.65 9.93
N TYR A 127 -16.29 -3.49 8.99
CA TYR A 127 -15.00 -3.35 8.32
C TYR A 127 -14.93 -2.08 7.48
N ALA A 128 -15.95 -1.75 6.68
CA ALA A 128 -15.95 -0.61 5.77
C ALA A 128 -15.84 0.74 6.47
N VAL A 129 -16.29 0.83 7.73
CA VAL A 129 -16.18 2.04 8.56
C VAL A 129 -14.91 2.01 9.44
N SER A 130 -14.21 0.88 9.52
CA SER A 130 -12.92 0.79 10.21
C SER A 130 -11.85 1.61 9.49
N LEU A 131 -10.80 2.00 10.22
CA LEU A 131 -9.66 2.73 9.66
C LEU A 131 -9.05 2.00 8.45
N ASN A 132 -8.83 0.69 8.57
CA ASN A 132 -8.27 -0.13 7.48
C ASN A 132 -9.21 -0.19 6.27
N GLY A 133 -10.51 -0.37 6.49
CA GLY A 133 -11.51 -0.31 5.41
C GLY A 133 -11.50 1.03 4.68
N ILE A 134 -11.54 2.14 5.42
CA ILE A 134 -11.48 3.49 4.85
C ILE A 134 -10.19 3.70 4.04
N LEU A 135 -9.02 3.35 4.60
CA LEU A 135 -7.74 3.46 3.90
C LEU A 135 -7.68 2.56 2.68
N PHE A 136 -8.24 1.36 2.75
CA PHE A 136 -8.32 0.46 1.61
C PHE A 136 -9.19 1.03 0.50
N PHE A 137 -10.46 1.38 0.76
CA PHE A 137 -11.36 1.81 -0.30
C PHE A 137 -10.91 3.13 -0.94
N LEU A 138 -10.52 4.13 -0.12
CA LEU A 138 -9.96 5.37 -0.64
C LEU A 138 -8.65 5.09 -1.38
N GLY A 139 -7.78 4.29 -0.80
CA GLY A 139 -6.50 3.94 -1.41
C GLY A 139 -6.68 3.23 -2.75
N PHE A 140 -7.60 2.28 -2.84
CA PHE A 140 -7.90 1.55 -4.07
C PHE A 140 -8.44 2.49 -5.16
N ILE A 141 -9.38 3.38 -4.81
CA ILE A 141 -9.93 4.35 -5.75
C ILE A 141 -8.83 5.29 -6.28
N PHE A 142 -8.05 5.91 -5.40
CA PHE A 142 -7.08 6.93 -5.78
C PHE A 142 -5.76 6.39 -6.32
N PHE A 143 -5.31 5.21 -5.87
CA PHE A 143 -4.01 4.65 -6.24
C PHE A 143 -4.09 3.52 -7.26
N VAL A 144 -5.25 2.92 -7.50
CA VAL A 144 -5.41 1.84 -8.49
C VAL A 144 -6.42 2.25 -9.56
N LEU A 145 -7.68 2.45 -9.18
CA LEU A 145 -8.78 2.58 -10.15
C LEU A 145 -8.64 3.84 -11.02
N LEU A 146 -8.58 5.02 -10.39
CA LEU A 146 -8.48 6.29 -11.10
C LEU A 146 -7.23 6.40 -12.00
N PRO A 147 -6.00 6.13 -11.53
CA PRO A 147 -4.81 6.27 -12.38
C PRO A 147 -4.77 5.25 -13.52
N VAL A 148 -5.25 4.03 -13.31
CA VAL A 148 -5.30 3.02 -14.37
C VAL A 148 -6.39 3.35 -15.39
N LEU A 149 -7.59 3.75 -14.97
CA LEU A 149 -8.66 4.22 -15.90
C LEU A 149 -8.19 5.39 -16.73
N TYR A 150 -7.55 6.38 -16.10
CA TYR A 150 -7.03 7.56 -16.77
C TYR A 150 -6.08 7.20 -17.92
N ARG A 151 -5.15 6.27 -17.67
CA ARG A 151 -4.21 5.75 -18.68
C ARG A 151 -4.87 4.88 -19.75
N LEU A 152 -5.87 4.08 -19.39
CA LEU A 152 -6.59 3.23 -20.35
C LEU A 152 -7.36 4.05 -21.38
N VAL A 153 -8.00 5.14 -20.93
CA VAL A 153 -8.76 6.06 -21.81
C VAL A 153 -7.82 6.93 -22.67
N SER A 154 -6.50 6.82 -22.51
CA SER A 154 -5.50 7.62 -23.25
C SER A 154 -5.70 9.12 -23.07
N LEU A 155 -6.15 9.53 -21.89
CA LEU A 155 -6.14 10.93 -21.53
C LEU A 155 -4.67 11.28 -21.26
N ASP A 156 -4.07 12.03 -22.17
CA ASP A 156 -2.74 12.58 -21.95
C ASP A 156 -2.87 13.83 -21.07
N LEU A 157 -2.12 13.86 -19.97
CA LEU A 157 -2.02 15.06 -19.15
C LEU A 157 -1.36 16.13 -20.01
N ASN A 158 -2.08 17.24 -20.24
CA ASN A 158 -1.50 18.37 -20.94
C ASN A 158 -0.40 19.00 -20.07
N LEU A 159 0.85 18.56 -20.25
CA LEU A 159 2.01 19.05 -19.50
C LEU A 159 2.32 20.53 -19.74
N SER A 160 1.81 21.12 -20.85
CA SER A 160 1.90 22.56 -21.08
C SER A 160 0.97 23.36 -20.15
N SER A 161 -0.10 22.72 -19.68
CA SER A 161 -1.01 23.31 -18.69
C SER A 161 -0.48 23.08 -17.27
N ARG A 162 -0.58 24.12 -16.42
CA ARG A 162 -0.14 24.06 -15.02
C ARG A 162 -0.85 22.95 -14.23
N THR A 163 -2.13 22.72 -14.51
CA THR A 163 -2.94 21.67 -13.90
C THR A 163 -2.51 20.27 -14.33
N GLY A 164 -2.19 20.07 -15.61
CA GLY A 164 -1.66 18.80 -16.11
C GLY A 164 -0.29 18.48 -15.52
N ARG A 165 0.59 19.48 -15.37
CA ARG A 165 1.87 19.33 -14.67
C ARG A 165 1.66 18.88 -13.22
N LEU A 166 0.73 19.51 -12.50
CA LEU A 166 0.41 19.16 -11.11
C LEU A 166 -0.15 17.74 -10.96
N LEU A 167 -1.11 17.37 -11.81
CA LEU A 167 -1.67 16.02 -11.82
C LEU A 167 -0.61 14.97 -12.11
N SER A 168 0.39 15.29 -12.94
CA SER A 168 1.51 14.38 -13.24
C SER A 168 2.45 14.15 -12.04
N ILE A 169 2.54 15.12 -11.11
CA ILE A 169 3.33 14.98 -9.87
C ILE A 169 2.64 14.02 -8.91
N LEU A 170 1.33 14.18 -8.76
CA LEU A 170 0.52 13.40 -7.83
C LEU A 170 0.11 12.04 -8.42
N GLU A 171 0.45 11.76 -9.68
CA GLU A 171 0.11 10.51 -10.32
C GLU A 171 0.85 9.33 -9.65
N PRO A 172 0.11 8.29 -9.21
CA PRO A 172 0.71 7.07 -8.68
C PRO A 172 1.62 6.38 -9.71
N ASN A 173 2.84 6.07 -9.27
CA ASN A 173 3.77 5.29 -10.08
C ASN A 173 3.35 3.80 -10.10
N LYS A 174 3.91 3.03 -11.03
CA LYS A 174 3.57 1.60 -11.20
C LYS A 174 3.86 0.76 -9.95
N THR A 175 4.95 1.07 -9.23
CA THR A 175 5.30 0.37 -7.98
C THR A 175 4.24 0.59 -6.92
N THR A 176 3.77 1.83 -6.73
CA THR A 176 2.65 2.15 -5.85
C THR A 176 1.39 1.36 -6.23
N ILE A 177 1.01 1.34 -7.52
CA ILE A 177 -0.16 0.58 -7.98
C ILE A 177 -0.03 -0.91 -7.61
N ILE A 178 1.14 -1.51 -7.87
CA ILE A 178 1.41 -2.93 -7.57
C ILE A 178 1.33 -3.20 -6.05
N ILE A 179 1.87 -2.31 -5.22
CA ILE A 179 1.79 -2.45 -3.76
C ILE A 179 0.33 -2.42 -3.29
N PHE A 180 -0.49 -1.51 -3.81
CA PHE A 180 -1.93 -1.47 -3.47
C PHE A 180 -2.70 -2.69 -3.99
N LEU A 181 -2.34 -3.24 -5.15
CA LEU A 181 -2.90 -4.53 -5.61
C LEU A 181 -2.48 -5.69 -4.70
N CYS A 182 -1.23 -5.68 -4.20
CA CYS A 182 -0.77 -6.67 -3.23
C CYS A 182 -1.47 -6.51 -1.87
N ALA A 183 -1.82 -5.29 -1.46
CA ALA A 183 -2.67 -5.08 -0.28
C ALA A 183 -4.09 -5.61 -0.52
N ALA A 184 -4.64 -5.41 -1.72
CA ALA A 184 -6.02 -5.80 -2.05
C ALA A 184 -6.23 -7.32 -2.03
N ILE A 185 -5.21 -8.13 -2.33
CA ILE A 185 -5.32 -9.59 -2.24
C ILE A 185 -5.23 -10.12 -0.80
N LEU A 186 -4.68 -9.34 0.14
CA LEU A 186 -4.65 -9.68 1.57
C LEU A 186 -6.01 -9.31 2.20
N GLU A 187 -7.06 -10.00 1.75
CA GLU A 187 -8.43 -9.78 2.19
C GLU A 187 -8.64 -10.28 3.64
N PRO A 188 -9.32 -9.51 4.52
CA PRO A 188 -9.72 -9.98 5.84
C PRO A 188 -10.83 -11.03 5.72
N SER A 189 -10.82 -11.98 6.66
CA SER A 189 -11.78 -13.08 6.67
C SER A 189 -13.20 -12.60 7.06
N PHE A 190 -14.05 -12.34 6.07
CA PHE A 190 -15.47 -12.03 6.29
C PHE A 190 -16.28 -13.29 6.64
N ALA A 191 -17.43 -13.12 7.30
CA ALA A 191 -18.35 -14.24 7.52
C ALA A 191 -19.03 -14.65 6.20
N PHE A 192 -19.05 -15.95 5.88
CA PHE A 192 -19.73 -16.49 4.68
C PHE A 192 -21.22 -16.08 4.57
N SER A 193 -21.85 -15.72 5.69
CA SER A 193 -23.25 -15.26 5.73
C SER A 193 -23.44 -13.80 5.32
N ASP A 194 -22.35 -13.03 5.10
CA ASP A 194 -22.43 -11.64 4.66
C ASP A 194 -22.67 -11.56 3.15
N ARG A 195 -23.61 -10.71 2.72
CA ARG A 195 -23.93 -10.49 1.31
C ARG A 195 -22.77 -9.85 0.54
N PHE A 196 -21.90 -9.14 1.25
CA PHE A 196 -20.77 -8.42 0.68
C PHE A 196 -19.44 -9.15 0.82
N PHE A 197 -19.50 -10.45 1.13
CA PHE A 197 -18.33 -11.31 1.32
C PHE A 197 -17.29 -11.22 0.19
N TYR A 198 -17.72 -11.03 -1.08
CA TYR A 198 -16.82 -11.01 -2.23
C TYR A 198 -16.37 -9.62 -2.71
N ILE A 199 -16.76 -8.52 -2.03
CA ILE A 199 -16.46 -7.17 -2.54
C ILE A 199 -14.96 -6.94 -2.75
N ASP A 200 -14.13 -7.33 -1.78
CA ASP A 200 -12.69 -7.07 -1.81
C ASP A 200 -12.01 -7.89 -2.92
N SER A 201 -12.34 -9.19 -3.02
CA SER A 201 -11.93 -10.06 -4.12
C SER A 201 -12.33 -9.51 -5.50
N VAL A 202 -13.56 -9.02 -5.67
CA VAL A 202 -14.03 -8.43 -6.93
C VAL A 202 -13.26 -7.15 -7.27
N LEU A 203 -13.01 -6.27 -6.28
CA LEU A 203 -12.21 -5.07 -6.47
C LEU A 203 -10.78 -5.43 -6.90
N PHE A 204 -10.14 -6.37 -6.21
CA PHE A 204 -8.82 -6.88 -6.59
C PHE A 204 -8.80 -7.36 -8.05
N LEU A 205 -9.76 -8.20 -8.45
CA LEU A 205 -9.85 -8.71 -9.83
C LEU A 205 -9.99 -7.58 -10.86
N ILE A 206 -10.89 -6.62 -10.61
CA ILE A 206 -11.08 -5.44 -11.49
C ILE A 206 -9.77 -4.66 -11.62
N GLY A 207 -9.12 -4.35 -10.49
CA GLY A 207 -7.85 -3.60 -10.48
C GLY A 207 -6.72 -4.33 -11.19
N ALA A 208 -6.59 -5.64 -10.95
CA ALA A 208 -5.57 -6.49 -11.57
C ALA A 208 -5.78 -6.59 -13.08
N ILE A 209 -7.00 -6.87 -13.54
CA ILE A 209 -7.33 -6.93 -14.98
C ILE A 209 -7.04 -5.57 -15.63
N MET A 210 -7.52 -4.47 -15.05
CA MET A 210 -7.27 -3.14 -15.60
C MET A 210 -5.77 -2.83 -15.67
N PHE A 211 -5.00 -3.17 -14.64
CA PHE A 211 -3.54 -2.97 -14.63
C PHE A 211 -2.84 -3.81 -15.70
N LEU A 212 -3.24 -5.08 -15.89
CA LEU A 212 -2.71 -5.95 -16.94
C LEU A 212 -3.07 -5.44 -18.34
N VAL A 213 -4.31 -5.01 -18.55
CA VAL A 213 -4.74 -4.39 -19.82
C VAL A 213 -3.91 -3.15 -20.12
N MET A 214 -3.71 -2.28 -19.13
CA MET A 214 -2.83 -1.10 -19.25
C MET A 214 -1.39 -1.52 -19.57
N ALA A 215 -0.88 -2.57 -18.92
CA ALA A 215 0.47 -3.08 -19.12
C ALA A 215 0.70 -3.57 -20.55
N PHE A 216 -0.21 -4.41 -21.06
CA PHE A 216 -0.04 -5.12 -22.33
C PHE A 216 -0.52 -4.29 -23.54
N MET A 217 -1.65 -3.59 -23.45
CA MET A 217 -2.23 -2.89 -24.60
C MET A 217 -1.54 -1.57 -24.92
N LYS A 218 -1.05 -0.84 -23.91
CA LYS A 218 -0.45 0.50 -24.09
C LYS A 218 1.06 0.49 -24.16
N ARG A 219 1.69 -0.69 -24.28
CA ARG A 219 3.16 -0.87 -24.27
C ARG A 219 3.80 -0.01 -23.18
N ALA A 220 3.25 -0.06 -21.97
CA ALA A 220 3.72 0.81 -20.90
C ALA A 220 5.21 0.52 -20.70
N ASN A 221 6.08 1.54 -20.77
CA ASN A 221 7.52 1.35 -20.63
C ASN A 221 7.85 0.83 -19.22
N PHE A 222 7.95 -0.48 -19.06
CA PHE A 222 8.29 -1.14 -17.80
C PHE A 222 9.81 -1.11 -17.62
N ARG A 223 10.23 -0.69 -16.44
CA ARG A 223 11.63 -0.78 -16.02
C ARG A 223 11.85 -2.12 -15.33
N PHE A 224 13.11 -2.51 -15.18
CA PHE A 224 13.49 -3.74 -14.47
C PHE A 224 12.74 -3.94 -13.14
N TYR A 225 12.73 -2.93 -12.27
CA TYR A 225 12.02 -2.99 -10.98
C TYR A 225 10.51 -3.17 -11.11
N ASP A 226 9.89 -2.61 -12.16
CA ASP A 226 8.45 -2.81 -12.37
C ASP A 226 8.16 -4.28 -12.73
N TYR A 227 9.02 -4.93 -13.53
CA TYR A 227 8.90 -6.37 -13.82
C TYR A 227 9.08 -7.22 -12.57
N VAL A 228 10.09 -6.92 -11.75
CA VAL A 228 10.32 -7.63 -10.47
C VAL A 228 9.10 -7.48 -9.57
N ASN A 229 8.51 -6.29 -9.48
CA ASN A 229 7.32 -6.05 -8.67
C ASN A 229 6.09 -6.83 -9.20
N ILE A 230 5.91 -6.95 -10.51
CA ILE A 230 4.84 -7.76 -11.12
C ILE A 230 5.06 -9.25 -10.81
N VAL A 231 6.29 -9.75 -10.92
CA VAL A 231 6.63 -11.14 -10.55
C VAL A 231 6.32 -11.39 -9.08
N MET A 232 6.69 -10.46 -8.19
CA MET A 232 6.38 -10.58 -6.77
C MET A 232 4.87 -10.58 -6.51
N LEU A 233 4.09 -9.69 -7.14
CA LEU A 233 2.64 -9.71 -7.04
C LEU A 233 2.06 -11.06 -7.50
N SER A 234 2.55 -11.58 -8.63
CA SER A 234 2.12 -12.88 -9.17
C SER A 234 2.45 -14.02 -8.21
N LEU A 235 3.63 -13.99 -7.59
CA LEU A 235 4.04 -14.99 -6.61
C LEU A 235 3.18 -14.90 -5.34
N THR A 236 2.89 -13.70 -4.84
CA THR A 236 1.97 -13.51 -3.70
C THR A 236 0.59 -14.07 -4.02
N ILE A 237 0.05 -13.82 -5.22
CA ILE A 237 -1.23 -14.39 -5.66
C ILE A 237 -1.20 -15.92 -5.60
N LEU A 238 -0.18 -16.54 -6.19
CA LEU A 238 -0.06 -18.01 -6.20
C LEU A 238 0.05 -18.60 -4.79
N VAL A 239 0.84 -17.96 -3.92
CA VAL A 239 1.04 -18.44 -2.54
C VAL A 239 -0.26 -18.32 -1.75
N ILE A 240 -0.99 -17.22 -1.87
CA ILE A 240 -2.30 -17.04 -1.24
C ILE A 240 -3.28 -18.13 -1.71
N LEU A 241 -3.31 -18.44 -3.01
CA LEU A 241 -4.16 -19.51 -3.55
C LEU A 241 -3.81 -20.92 -3.06
N VAL A 242 -2.55 -21.17 -2.72
CA VAL A 242 -2.09 -22.47 -2.19
C VAL A 242 -2.25 -22.54 -0.67
N SER A 243 -2.16 -21.41 0.02
CA SER A 243 -2.20 -21.32 1.49
C SER A 243 -3.60 -21.11 2.07
N VAL A 244 -4.64 -21.68 1.45
CA VAL A 244 -6.05 -21.45 1.83
C VAL A 244 -6.34 -21.85 3.28
N ASN A 245 -5.68 -22.88 3.81
CA ASN A 245 -5.91 -23.34 5.19
C ASN A 245 -5.24 -22.38 6.20
N ALA A 246 -4.02 -21.92 5.91
CA ALA A 246 -3.40 -20.87 6.70
C ALA A 246 -4.23 -19.58 6.66
N MET A 247 -4.86 -19.28 5.51
CA MET A 247 -5.73 -18.11 5.37
C MET A 247 -7.00 -18.20 6.20
N SER A 248 -7.70 -19.34 6.19
CA SER A 248 -8.96 -19.48 6.93
C SER A 248 -8.79 -19.34 8.45
N ASN A 249 -7.57 -19.55 8.96
CA ASN A 249 -7.24 -19.55 10.37
C ASN A 249 -6.55 -18.25 10.84
N SER A 250 -6.42 -17.24 9.97
CA SER A 250 -5.71 -16.00 10.29
C SER A 250 -6.48 -14.75 9.87
N ASP A 251 -6.20 -13.64 10.56
CA ASP A 251 -6.67 -12.31 10.17
C ASP A 251 -5.55 -11.58 9.42
N PHE A 252 -5.84 -11.18 8.18
CA PHE A 252 -4.91 -10.45 7.30
C PHE A 252 -4.93 -8.94 7.53
N TYR A 253 -5.77 -8.45 8.45
CA TYR A 253 -5.97 -7.03 8.70
C TYR A 253 -4.66 -6.25 8.82
N ASN A 254 -3.74 -6.66 9.70
CA ASN A 254 -2.47 -5.95 9.93
C ASN A 254 -1.48 -6.11 8.78
N ALA A 255 -1.47 -7.28 8.11
CA ALA A 255 -0.64 -7.50 6.93
C ALA A 255 -1.05 -6.54 5.80
N ARG A 256 -2.35 -6.48 5.48
CA ARG A 256 -2.91 -5.52 4.52
C ARG A 256 -2.58 -4.09 4.89
N PHE A 257 -2.80 -3.72 6.14
CA PHE A 257 -2.54 -2.37 6.63
C PHE A 257 -1.09 -1.94 6.41
N CYS A 258 -0.14 -2.86 6.63
CA CYS A 258 1.28 -2.65 6.36
C CYS A 258 1.55 -2.34 4.88
N PHE A 259 0.95 -3.09 3.95
CA PHE A 259 1.08 -2.82 2.51
C PHE A 259 0.39 -1.51 2.09
N LEU A 260 -0.75 -1.14 2.70
CA LEU A 260 -1.41 0.15 2.43
C LEU A 260 -0.52 1.33 2.82
N ILE A 261 0.10 1.28 4.01
CA ILE A 261 1.06 2.31 4.44
C ILE A 261 2.27 2.35 3.51
N LEU A 262 2.82 1.19 3.13
CA LEU A 262 3.94 1.12 2.19
C LEU A 262 3.58 1.73 0.83
N GLY A 263 2.39 1.45 0.31
CA GLY A 263 1.90 2.03 -0.94
C GLY A 263 1.80 3.55 -0.86
N PHE A 264 1.26 4.06 0.25
CA PHE A 264 1.19 5.50 0.51
C PHE A 264 2.58 6.16 0.61
N VAL A 265 3.51 5.56 1.34
CA VAL A 265 4.90 6.05 1.44
C VAL A 265 5.63 5.99 0.10
N SER A 266 5.41 4.93 -0.68
CA SER A 266 5.94 4.81 -2.05
C SER A 266 5.44 5.97 -2.93
N TRP A 267 4.16 6.35 -2.80
CA TRP A 267 3.60 7.47 -3.54
C TRP A 267 4.24 8.80 -3.15
N THR A 268 4.26 9.14 -1.85
CA THR A 268 4.81 10.42 -1.39
C THR A 268 6.30 10.55 -1.70
N SER A 269 7.06 9.45 -1.61
CA SER A 269 8.48 9.41 -1.96
C SER A 269 8.76 9.69 -3.44
N SER A 270 7.74 9.55 -4.30
CA SER A 270 7.89 9.75 -5.75
C SER A 270 7.85 11.22 -6.16
N TRP A 271 7.27 12.09 -5.33
CA TRP A 271 7.12 13.53 -5.61
C TRP A 271 8.48 14.23 -5.79
N ILE A 272 9.50 13.81 -5.05
CA ILE A 272 10.85 14.36 -5.18
C ILE A 272 11.46 14.08 -6.56
N ASN A 273 11.10 12.97 -7.21
CA ASN A 273 11.68 12.62 -8.51
C ASN A 273 11.18 13.57 -9.59
N PHE A 274 9.97 14.10 -9.45
CA PHE A 274 9.46 15.12 -10.34
C PHE A 274 10.27 16.42 -10.19
N LEU A 275 10.48 16.86 -8.95
CA LEU A 275 11.27 18.06 -8.66
C LEU A 275 12.69 17.96 -9.25
N LEU A 276 13.25 16.76 -9.36
CA LEU A 276 14.60 16.52 -9.92
C LEU A 276 14.62 16.34 -11.44
N LYS A 277 13.50 15.96 -12.08
CA LYS A 277 13.48 15.66 -13.52
C LYS A 277 13.54 16.92 -14.41
N GLU A 278 13.31 18.09 -13.83
CA GLU A 278 13.50 19.38 -14.48
C GLU A 278 14.96 19.79 -14.65
N GLU A 279 15.92 19.00 -14.14
CA GLU A 279 17.36 19.23 -14.32
C GLU A 279 17.96 18.67 -15.62
N SER A 280 17.21 17.85 -16.36
CA SER A 280 17.70 17.15 -17.57
C SER A 280 16.91 17.51 -18.81
#